data_AF-A0A4P6WWR4-F1
#
_entry.id   AF-A0A4P6WWR4-F1
#
_cell.length_a   1.000
_cell.length_b   1.000
_cell.length_c   1.000
_cell.angle_alpha   90.00
_cell.angle_beta   90.00
_cell.angle_gamma   90.00
#
_symmetry.space_group_name_H-M   'P 1'
#
loop_
_entity.id
_entity.type
_entity.pdbx_description
1 polymer ?
#
loop_
_entity_poly.entity_id
_entity_poly.type
_entity_poly.pdbx_seq_one_letter_code
_entity_poly.pdbx_strand_id
1 'polypeptide(L)'
;MDPQQPQRPYNGIATQRAAILARLERGPATGAQLQSECNAPDPTRRIHELREAGHLIDTTPTAQENPDGTINTVGLYVLRVKDTRQAELDLNT
;
A
#
# COMPACT_ATOMS: atom_id res chain seq x y z
N MET A 1 9.29 23.29 -31.62
CA MET A 1 8.17 23.09 -30.68
C MET A 1 8.25 21.66 -30.22
N ASP A 2 9.09 21.38 -29.24
CA ASP A 2 9.18 20.06 -28.61
C ASP A 2 7.94 19.86 -27.72
N PRO A 3 7.26 18.69 -27.77
CA PRO A 3 6.16 18.44 -26.87
C PRO A 3 6.72 18.30 -25.46
N GLN A 4 6.36 19.24 -24.58
CA GLN A 4 6.57 19.12 -23.14
C GLN A 4 5.83 17.86 -22.68
N GLN A 5 6.56 16.76 -22.53
CA GLN A 5 6.07 15.61 -21.78
C GLN A 5 5.71 16.11 -20.37
N PRO A 6 4.49 15.85 -19.86
CA PRO A 6 4.18 16.22 -18.50
C PRO A 6 5.14 15.47 -17.60
N GLN A 7 6.05 16.19 -16.94
CA GLN A 7 6.86 15.62 -15.88
C GLN A 7 5.88 15.15 -14.82
N ARG A 8 5.64 13.83 -14.77
CA ARG A 8 4.93 13.23 -13.64
C ARG A 8 5.71 13.68 -12.41
N PRO A 9 5.09 14.37 -11.44
CA PRO A 9 5.81 14.77 -10.24
C PRO A 9 6.42 13.51 -9.68
N TYR A 10 7.76 13.47 -9.63
CA TYR A 10 8.46 12.40 -8.97
C TYR A 10 8.14 12.56 -7.49
N ASN A 11 7.03 11.96 -7.07
CA ASN A 11 6.63 11.91 -5.68
C ASN A 11 7.77 11.20 -4.97
N GLY A 12 8.52 11.92 -4.14
CA GLY A 12 9.67 11.36 -3.44
C GLY A 12 9.30 10.13 -2.65
N ILE A 13 10.29 9.31 -2.27
CA ILE A 13 10.07 8.06 -1.53
C ILE A 13 9.19 8.28 -0.28
N ALA A 14 9.38 9.39 0.43
CA ALA A 14 8.55 9.77 1.57
C ALA A 14 7.08 9.99 1.18
N THR A 15 6.82 10.72 0.08
CA THR A 15 5.47 10.96 -0.46
C THR A 15 4.80 9.66 -0.90
N GLN A 16 5.53 8.74 -1.55
CA GLN A 16 5.01 7.43 -1.94
C GLN A 16 4.57 6.62 -0.72
N ARG A 17 5.41 6.55 0.32
CA ARG A 17 5.10 5.85 1.57
C ARG A 17 3.88 6.45 2.27
N ALA A 18 3.83 7.78 2.37
CA ALA A 18 2.69 8.48 2.98
C ALA A 18 1.39 8.22 2.20
N ALA A 19 1.43 8.26 0.85
CA ALA A 19 0.28 7.98 0.02
C ALA A 19 -0.22 6.53 0.17
N ILE A 20 0.70 5.56 0.24
CA ILE A 20 0.36 4.15 0.50
C ILE A 20 -0.32 3.99 1.86
N LEU A 21 0.23 4.59 2.92
CA LEU A 21 -0.41 4.54 4.25
C LEU A 21 -1.82 5.13 4.22
N ALA A 22 -1.97 6.34 3.70
CA ALA A 22 -3.27 7.01 3.58
C ALA A 22 -4.27 6.19 2.73
N ARG A 23 -3.78 5.44 1.73
CA ARG A 23 -4.61 4.54 0.94
C ARG A 23 -5.03 3.30 1.72
N LEU A 24 -4.14 2.72 2.50
CA LEU A 24 -4.44 1.53 3.32
C LEU A 24 -5.31 1.83 4.54
N GLU A 25 -5.25 3.06 5.07
CA GLU A 25 -6.17 3.56 6.11
C GLU A 25 -7.63 3.57 5.63
N ARG A 26 -7.86 3.76 4.32
CA ARG A 26 -9.21 3.68 3.72
C ARG A 26 -9.68 2.25 3.50
N GLY A 27 -8.77 1.28 3.61
CA GLY A 27 -9.04 -0.13 3.44
C GLY A 27 -7.97 -0.85 2.61
N PRO A 28 -8.07 -2.19 2.51
CA PRO A 28 -7.10 -3.01 1.80
C PRO A 28 -6.87 -2.57 0.34
N ALA A 29 -5.66 -2.84 -0.17
CA ALA A 29 -5.30 -2.53 -1.56
C ALA A 29 -4.34 -3.57 -2.16
N THR A 30 -4.49 -3.86 -3.45
CA THR A 30 -3.54 -4.70 -4.19
C THR A 30 -2.31 -3.90 -4.60
N GLY A 31 -1.22 -4.59 -4.96
CA GLY A 31 -0.01 -3.93 -5.48
C GLY A 31 -0.30 -3.05 -6.71
N ALA A 32 -1.17 -3.49 -7.61
CA ALA A 32 -1.57 -2.72 -8.79
C ALA A 32 -2.32 -1.42 -8.41
N GLN A 33 -3.22 -1.49 -7.44
CA GLN A 33 -3.91 -0.32 -6.90
C GLN A 33 -2.92 0.66 -6.27
N LEU A 34 -1.98 0.18 -5.46
CA LEU A 34 -0.95 1.04 -4.86
C LEU A 34 -0.05 1.70 -5.92
N GLN A 35 0.33 0.96 -6.96
CA GLN A 35 1.13 1.50 -8.05
C GLN A 35 0.42 2.64 -8.80
N SER A 36 -0.86 2.41 -9.14
CA SER A 36 -1.71 3.35 -9.86
C SER A 36 -2.09 4.56 -9.00
N GLU A 37 -2.65 4.33 -7.82
CA GLU A 37 -3.28 5.36 -6.99
C GLU A 37 -2.26 6.16 -6.16
N CYS A 38 -1.14 5.54 -5.77
CA CYS A 38 -0.14 6.18 -4.91
C CYS A 38 1.10 6.68 -5.67
N ASN A 39 1.13 6.50 -7.01
CA ASN A 39 2.31 6.78 -7.85
C ASN A 39 3.58 6.12 -7.30
N ALA A 40 3.48 4.87 -6.84
CA ALA A 40 4.57 4.09 -6.27
C ALA A 40 5.01 3.00 -7.27
N PRO A 41 6.07 3.22 -8.08
CA PRO A 41 6.47 2.28 -9.13
C PRO A 41 6.79 0.88 -8.61
N ASP A 42 7.33 0.81 -7.39
CA ASP A 42 7.64 -0.41 -6.66
C ASP A 42 6.91 -0.39 -5.30
N PRO A 43 5.61 -0.74 -5.28
CA PRO A 43 4.82 -0.71 -4.05
C PRO A 43 5.32 -1.73 -3.04
N THR A 44 5.82 -2.89 -3.48
CA THR A 44 6.35 -3.95 -2.60
C THR A 44 7.52 -3.44 -1.76
N ARG A 45 8.48 -2.75 -2.39
CA ARG A 45 9.59 -2.12 -1.66
C ARG A 45 9.12 -1.07 -0.67
N ARG A 46 8.14 -0.24 -1.05
CA ARG A 46 7.60 0.79 -0.14
C ARG A 46 6.87 0.17 1.04
N ILE A 47 6.15 -0.93 0.85
CA ILE A 47 5.54 -1.70 1.93
C ILE A 47 6.60 -2.28 2.86
N HIS A 48 7.71 -2.81 2.33
CA HIS A 48 8.83 -3.28 3.15
C HIS A 48 9.40 -2.15 4.03
N GLU A 49 9.70 -1.00 3.45
CA GLU A 49 10.22 0.16 4.19
C GLU A 49 9.23 0.67 5.25
N LEU A 50 7.92 0.58 5.00
CA LEU A 50 6.90 0.91 5.99
C LEU A 50 6.86 -0.09 7.14
N ARG A 51 7.04 -1.39 6.86
CA ARG A 51 7.16 -2.42 7.90
C ARG A 51 8.41 -2.21 8.75
N GLU A 52 9.54 -1.91 8.13
CA GLU A 52 10.78 -1.55 8.84
C GLU A 52 10.61 -0.30 9.72
N ALA A 53 9.78 0.65 9.29
CA ALA A 53 9.40 1.81 10.10
C ALA A 53 8.37 1.51 11.21
N GLY A 54 7.93 0.26 11.37
CA GLY A 54 7.04 -0.18 12.44
C GLY A 54 5.55 -0.21 12.08
N HIS A 55 5.17 0.04 10.83
CA HIS A 55 3.78 -0.10 10.41
C HIS A 55 3.39 -1.57 10.26
N LEU A 56 2.31 -1.97 10.93
CA LEU A 56 1.78 -3.33 10.86
C LEU A 56 0.94 -3.50 9.59
N ILE A 57 1.56 -3.98 8.53
CA ILE A 57 0.90 -4.23 7.24
C ILE A 57 0.99 -5.72 6.92
N ASP A 58 -0.15 -6.40 6.92
CA ASP A 58 -0.24 -7.81 6.51
C ASP A 58 -0.38 -7.91 4.98
N THR A 59 -0.07 -9.09 4.45
CA THR A 59 -0.36 -9.44 3.05
C THR A 59 -1.16 -10.72 3.03
N THR A 60 -2.37 -10.66 2.48
CA THR A 60 -3.23 -11.84 2.29
C THR A 60 -3.43 -12.11 0.80
N PRO A 61 -3.58 -13.38 0.38
CA PRO A 61 -3.93 -13.68 -1.01
C PRO A 61 -5.38 -13.26 -1.29
N THR A 62 -5.65 -12.72 -2.47
CA THR A 62 -6.99 -12.46 -2.97
C THR A 62 -7.11 -12.82 -4.46
N ALA A 63 -8.30 -13.26 -4.87
CA ALA A 63 -8.60 -13.51 -6.27
C ALA A 63 -8.83 -12.19 -7.00
N GLN A 64 -8.20 -12.01 -8.16
CA GLN A 64 -8.40 -10.90 -9.05
C GLN A 64 -8.71 -11.44 -10.45
N GLU A 65 -9.88 -11.09 -10.96
CA GLU A 65 -10.26 -11.39 -12.34
C GLU A 65 -9.52 -10.45 -13.30
N ASN A 66 -8.94 -11.01 -14.35
CA ASN A 66 -8.29 -10.26 -15.42
C ASN A 66 -9.30 -9.92 -16.53
N PRO A 67 -8.98 -8.97 -17.43
CA PRO A 67 -9.88 -8.62 -18.54
C PRO A 67 -10.20 -9.77 -19.52
N ASP A 68 -9.38 -10.82 -19.55
CA ASP A 68 -9.59 -12.01 -20.39
C ASP A 68 -10.46 -13.09 -19.71
N GLY A 69 -10.98 -12.82 -18.50
CA GLY A 69 -11.81 -13.72 -17.72
C GLY A 69 -11.03 -14.75 -16.89
N THR A 70 -9.69 -14.74 -16.91
CA THR A 70 -8.88 -15.59 -16.05
C THR A 70 -8.79 -15.03 -14.62
N ILE A 71 -8.60 -15.91 -13.62
CA ILE A 71 -8.45 -15.52 -12.22
C ILE A 71 -7.00 -15.69 -11.78
N ASN A 72 -6.39 -14.61 -11.31
CA ASN A 72 -5.08 -14.62 -10.66
C ASN A 72 -5.23 -14.51 -9.14
N THR A 73 -4.30 -15.09 -8.40
CA THR A 73 -4.14 -14.82 -6.97
C THR A 73 -3.09 -13.72 -6.78
N VAL A 74 -3.49 -12.59 -6.22
CA VAL A 74 -2.62 -11.43 -5.98
C VAL A 74 -2.52 -11.11 -4.48
N GLY A 75 -1.46 -10.40 -4.09
CA GLY A 75 -1.33 -9.91 -2.71
C GLY A 75 -2.24 -8.73 -2.44
N LEU A 76 -3.01 -8.81 -1.36
CA LEU A 76 -3.81 -7.75 -0.78
C LEU A 76 -3.09 -7.25 0.48
N TYR A 77 -2.69 -5.98 0.47
CA TYR A 77 -2.06 -5.33 1.61
C TYR A 77 -3.13 -4.78 2.55
N VAL A 78 -2.99 -5.08 3.84
CA VAL A 78 -3.96 -4.69 4.88
C VAL A 78 -3.19 -3.98 5.99
N LEU A 79 -3.48 -2.70 6.21
CA LEU A 79 -2.96 -1.99 7.38
C LEU A 79 -3.75 -2.45 8.61
N ARG A 80 -3.07 -3.04 9.59
CA ARG A 80 -3.66 -3.29 10.90
C ARG A 80 -3.78 -1.96 11.62
N VAL A 81 -5.01 -1.54 11.88
CA VAL A 81 -5.26 -0.45 12.81
C VAL A 81 -4.72 -0.90 14.16
N LYS A 82 -3.74 -0.18 14.72
CA LYS A 82 -3.35 -0.36 16.10
C LYS A 82 -4.54 0.14 16.91
N ASP A 83 -5.47 -0.75 17.25
CA ASP A 83 -6.54 -0.42 18.18
C ASP A 83 -5.81 -0.10 19.49
N THR A 84 -5.61 1.19 19.77
CA THR A 84 -4.86 1.68 20.92
C THR A 84 -5.46 1.16 22.24
N ARG A 85 -6.73 0.73 22.20
CA ARG A 85 -7.41 0.05 23.31
C ARG A 85 -6.83 -1.33 23.63
N GLN A 86 -6.29 -2.05 22.65
CA GLN A 86 -5.68 -3.38 22.86
C GLN A 86 -4.33 -3.26 23.59
N ALA A 87 -3.58 -2.18 23.32
CA ALA A 87 -2.28 -1.94 23.96
C ALA A 87 -2.39 -1.55 25.45
N GLU A 88 -3.51 -0.94 25.87
CA GLU A 88 -3.79 -0.67 27.29
C GLU A 88 -4.19 -1.93 28.07
N LEU A 89 -4.75 -2.93 27.39
CA LEU A 89 -5.08 -4.23 27.99
C LEU A 89 -3.83 -5.10 28.23
N ASP A 90 -2.85 -5.07 27.33
CA ASP A 90 -1.62 -5.87 27.46
C ASP A 90 -0.63 -5.34 28.52
N LEU A 91 -0.78 -4.09 28.98
CA LEU A 91 0.06 -3.46 30.01
C LEU A 91 -0.44 -3.68 31.45
N ASN A 92 -1.64 -4.25 31.63
CA ASN A 92 -2.30 -4.42 32.92
C ASN A 92 -2.49 -5.90 33.34
N THR A 93 -1.76 -6.84 32.74
CA THR A 93 -1.74 -8.26 33.13
C THR A 93 -0.37 -8.71 33.61
#